data_AF-A0A2W4JTC2-F1
#
_entry.id   AF-A0A2W4JTC2-F1
#
_cell.length_a   1.000
_cell.length_b   1.000
_cell.length_c   1.000
_cell.angle_alpha   90.00
_cell.angle_beta   90.00
_cell.angle_gamma   90.00
#
_symmetry.space_group_name_H-M   'P 1'
#
loop_
_entity.id
_entity.type
_entity.pdbx_description
1 polymer ?
#
loop_
_entity_poly.entity_id
_entity_poly.type
_entity_poly.pdbx_seq_one_letter_code
_entity_poly.pdbx_strand_id
1 'polypeptide(L)'
;IKQVREPIVSNVYRETPYAKVKPGMVAGCKHIGMGLKKGEPIIVLEHPQQIRPELENVETGDYIEIEGTPNIKLAIKPEIPGGIGTIAIAVNMIPKVLEAKPGLVTMKDLPVPSAIMGDLKSLLKEVK
;
A
#
# COMPACT_ATOMS: atom_id res chain seq x y z
N ILE A 1 -12.45 12.51 -9.35
CA ILE A 1 -11.15 12.19 -8.73
C ILE A 1 -10.13 13.16 -9.31
N LYS A 2 -9.25 13.73 -8.48
CA LYS A 2 -8.10 14.56 -8.92
C LYS A 2 -6.81 13.80 -8.63
N GLN A 3 -5.79 13.96 -9.48
CA GLN A 3 -4.49 13.31 -9.29
C GLN A 3 -3.36 14.30 -9.56
N VAL A 4 -2.25 14.15 -8.82
CA VAL A 4 -1.02 14.93 -8.98
C VAL A 4 0.16 13.97 -8.98
N ARG A 5 1.13 14.20 -9.86
CA ARG A 5 2.40 13.47 -9.92
C ARG A 5 3.52 14.48 -10.04
N GLU A 6 4.30 14.61 -8.99
CA GLU A 6 5.40 15.58 -8.91
C GLU A 6 6.74 14.86 -8.78
N PRO A 7 7.80 15.37 -9.41
CA PRO A 7 9.12 14.79 -9.26
C PRO A 7 9.62 14.99 -7.83
N ILE A 8 10.16 13.93 -7.22
CA ILE A 8 10.96 14.07 -6.00
C ILE A 8 12.39 14.37 -6.45
N VAL A 9 12.80 15.63 -6.34
CA VAL A 9 14.15 16.08 -6.74
C VAL A 9 15.12 15.83 -5.60
N SER A 10 16.25 15.18 -5.90
CA SER A 10 17.28 14.86 -4.90
C SER A 10 18.14 16.07 -4.59
N ASN A 11 18.46 16.30 -3.31
CA ASN A 11 19.50 17.27 -2.91
C ASN A 11 20.86 16.60 -2.72
N VAL A 12 20.88 15.28 -2.66
CA VAL A 12 22.08 14.46 -2.41
C VAL A 12 22.34 13.50 -3.57
N TYR A 13 23.52 12.88 -3.57
CA TYR A 13 23.78 11.76 -4.47
C TYR A 13 23.12 10.49 -3.94
N ARG A 14 22.38 9.77 -4.78
CA ARG A 14 21.75 8.48 -4.48
C ARG A 14 22.19 7.44 -5.49
N GLU A 15 22.50 6.23 -5.04
CA GLU A 15 22.95 5.15 -5.91
C GLU A 15 22.35 3.81 -5.48
N THR A 16 21.91 3.05 -6.48
CA THR A 16 21.60 1.62 -6.40
C THR A 16 22.41 0.90 -7.49
N PRO A 17 22.42 -0.44 -7.54
CA PRO A 17 23.08 -1.17 -8.63
C PRO A 17 22.58 -0.80 -10.05
N TYR A 18 21.39 -0.19 -10.15
CA TYR A 18 20.72 0.07 -11.42
C TYR A 18 20.47 1.56 -11.72
N ALA A 19 20.67 2.46 -10.74
CA ALA A 19 20.38 3.88 -10.91
C ALA A 19 21.35 4.76 -10.11
N LYS A 20 21.78 5.87 -10.71
CA LYS A 20 22.59 6.93 -10.08
C LYS A 20 21.86 8.26 -10.24
N VAL A 21 21.59 8.94 -9.14
CA VAL A 21 20.84 10.21 -9.10
C VAL A 21 21.71 11.26 -8.43
N LYS A 22 22.07 12.31 -9.16
CA LYS A 22 22.85 13.44 -8.64
C LYS A 22 21.91 14.51 -8.03
N PRO A 23 22.42 15.43 -7.21
CA PRO A 23 21.66 16.60 -6.79
C PRO A 23 21.04 17.33 -7.99
N GLY A 24 19.77 17.72 -7.88
CA GLY A 24 18.98 18.35 -8.95
C GLY A 24 18.32 17.36 -9.92
N MET A 25 18.60 16.04 -9.82
CA MET A 25 17.93 15.01 -10.62
C MET A 25 16.74 14.41 -9.88
N VAL A 26 15.84 13.77 -10.62
CA VAL A 26 14.65 13.08 -10.08
C VAL A 26 15.07 11.77 -9.42
N ALA A 27 14.74 11.61 -8.14
CA ALA A 27 14.92 10.38 -7.35
C ALA A 27 13.67 9.50 -7.27
N GLY A 28 12.51 10.06 -7.62
CA GLY A 28 11.23 9.39 -7.44
C GLY A 28 10.03 10.24 -7.86
N CYS A 29 8.84 9.80 -7.46
CA CYS A 29 7.56 10.44 -7.76
C CYS A 29 6.74 10.59 -6.48
N LYS A 30 6.25 11.81 -6.22
CA LYS A 30 5.20 12.06 -5.23
C LYS A 30 3.86 11.97 -5.96
N HIS A 31 3.17 10.84 -5.82
CA HIS A 31 1.85 10.64 -6.41
C HIS A 31 0.78 10.85 -5.34
N ILE A 32 -0.16 11.75 -5.62
CA ILE A 32 -1.34 11.99 -4.77
C ILE A 32 -2.62 11.72 -5.57
N GLY A 33 -3.54 10.97 -4.97
CA GLY A 33 -4.90 10.75 -5.47
C GLY A 33 -5.94 11.30 -4.51
N MET A 34 -6.92 12.05 -5.02
CA MET A 34 -7.97 12.69 -4.22
C MET A 34 -9.37 12.28 -4.70
N GLY A 35 -10.11 11.59 -3.82
CA GLY A 35 -11.54 11.32 -3.96
C GLY A 35 -12.36 12.52 -3.51
N LEU A 36 -13.14 13.10 -4.42
CA LEU A 36 -13.90 14.34 -4.17
C LEU A 36 -15.39 14.05 -3.97
N LYS A 37 -16.04 14.74 -3.02
CA LYS A 37 -17.50 14.78 -2.85
C LYS A 37 -17.93 16.24 -2.87
N LYS A 38 -18.79 16.60 -3.82
CA LYS A 38 -19.24 18.00 -4.03
C LYS A 38 -18.08 19.00 -4.20
N GLY A 39 -17.00 18.58 -4.86
CA GLY A 39 -15.80 19.41 -5.10
C GLY A 39 -14.74 19.33 -4.00
N GLU A 40 -15.11 18.89 -2.79
CA GLU A 40 -14.20 18.81 -1.64
C GLU A 40 -13.50 17.44 -1.54
N PRO A 41 -12.19 17.39 -1.23
CA PRO A 41 -11.48 16.12 -1.02
C PRO A 41 -11.92 15.46 0.29
N ILE A 42 -12.46 14.24 0.19
CA ILE A 42 -12.89 13.43 1.34
C ILE A 42 -11.93 12.26 1.60
N ILE A 43 -11.23 11.80 0.56
CA ILE A 43 -10.20 10.75 0.67
C ILE A 43 -8.96 11.26 -0.04
N VAL A 44 -7.84 11.34 0.67
CA VAL A 44 -6.53 11.71 0.12
C VAL A 44 -5.58 10.53 0.32
N LEU A 45 -5.00 10.05 -0.78
CA LEU A 45 -4.03 8.97 -0.77
C LEU A 45 -2.70 9.53 -1.28
N GLU A 46 -1.67 9.50 -0.46
CA GLU A 46 -0.32 9.92 -0.81
C GLU A 46 0.59 8.69 -0.91
N HIS A 47 1.25 8.52 -2.05
CA HIS A 47 2.19 7.43 -2.27
C HIS A 47 3.51 7.98 -2.86
N PRO A 48 4.34 8.64 -2.04
CA PRO A 48 5.67 9.03 -2.46
C PRO A 48 6.58 7.80 -2.58
N GLN A 49 7.11 7.56 -3.78
CA GLN A 49 8.06 6.48 -4.04
C GLN A 49 9.36 7.05 -4.55
N GLN A 50 10.47 6.74 -3.89
CA GLN A 50 11.81 7.22 -4.24
C GLN A 50 12.87 6.21 -3.84
N ILE A 51 14.02 6.23 -4.51
CA ILE A 51 15.16 5.43 -4.09
C ILE A 51 15.85 6.06 -2.89
N ARG A 52 16.28 5.23 -1.93
CA ARG A 52 17.09 5.64 -0.77
C ARG A 52 16.54 6.87 -0.01
N PRO A 53 15.27 6.86 0.44
CA PRO A 53 14.65 7.97 1.17
C PRO A 53 15.41 8.35 2.46
N GLU A 54 16.10 7.41 3.08
CA GLU A 54 16.85 7.61 4.33
C GLU A 54 17.97 8.64 4.20
N LEU A 55 18.51 8.86 3.00
CA LEU A 55 19.60 9.82 2.75
C LEU A 55 19.16 11.29 2.91
N GLU A 56 17.85 11.55 2.91
CA GLU A 56 17.27 12.87 3.17
C GLU A 56 16.32 12.83 4.39
N ASN A 57 16.57 11.92 5.34
CA ASN A 57 15.82 11.75 6.59
C ASN A 57 14.32 11.49 6.42
N VAL A 58 13.92 10.84 5.32
CA VAL A 58 12.53 10.44 5.10
C VAL A 58 12.34 9.03 5.64
N GLU A 59 11.52 8.91 6.69
CA GLU A 59 11.09 7.62 7.24
C GLU A 59 10.04 6.97 6.33
N THR A 60 10.17 5.67 6.11
CA THR A 60 9.14 4.88 5.42
C THR A 60 8.10 4.36 6.42
N GLY A 61 6.87 4.20 5.95
CA GLY A 61 5.75 3.74 6.78
C GLY A 61 4.42 3.83 6.07
N ASP A 62 3.44 3.07 6.57
CA ASP A 62 2.04 3.20 6.17
C ASP A 62 1.29 3.99 7.25
N TYR A 63 0.60 5.04 6.83
CA TYR A 63 -0.11 5.95 7.74
C TYR A 63 -1.57 6.06 7.31
N ILE A 64 -2.47 5.95 8.28
CA ILE A 64 -3.90 6.16 8.08
C ILE A 64 -4.38 7.16 9.13
N GLU A 65 -4.92 8.28 8.67
CA GLU A 65 -5.61 9.25 9.51
C GLU A 65 -7.08 9.33 9.09
N ILE A 66 -7.98 9.19 10.05
CA ILE A 66 -9.42 9.31 9.87
C ILE A 66 -9.90 10.43 10.79
N GLU A 67 -10.36 11.53 10.20
CA GLU A 67 -10.96 12.65 10.93
C GLU A 67 -12.45 12.40 11.16
N GLY A 68 -12.90 12.59 12.39
CA GLY A 68 -14.28 12.33 12.81
C GLY A 68 -14.43 12.34 14.33
N THR A 69 -15.41 11.60 14.84
CA THR A 69 -15.67 11.52 16.27
C THR A 69 -15.66 10.05 16.71
N PRO A 70 -14.56 9.53 17.30
CA PRO A 70 -13.28 10.19 17.52
C PRO A 70 -12.41 10.23 16.26
N ASN A 71 -11.35 11.06 16.29
CA ASN A 71 -10.25 10.96 15.34
C ASN A 71 -9.47 9.65 15.57
N ILE A 72 -9.02 9.02 14.49
CA ILE A 72 -8.18 7.80 14.52
C ILE A 72 -6.88 8.07 13.76
N LYS A 73 -5.76 7.70 14.36
CA LYS A 73 -4.43 7.71 13.72
C LYS A 73 -3.77 6.35 13.88
N LEU A 74 -3.37 5.75 12.78
CA LEU A 74 -2.68 4.46 12.73
C LEU A 74 -1.37 4.63 11.95
N ALA A 75 -0.30 4.01 12.46
CA ALA A 75 1.01 3.98 11.82
C ALA A 75 1.59 2.57 11.88
N ILE A 76 2.13 2.10 10.75
CA ILE A 76 2.93 0.88 10.64
C ILE A 76 4.33 1.30 10.20
N LYS A 77 5.34 0.96 11.00
CA LYS A 77 6.75 1.31 10.76
C LYS A 77 7.66 0.09 10.96
N PRO A 78 8.52 -0.29 9.99
CA PRO A 78 8.53 0.22 8.61
C PRO A 78 7.21 -0.13 7.89
N GLU A 79 7.03 0.37 6.67
CA GLU A 79 5.89 0.03 5.82
C GLU A 79 5.76 -1.49 5.63
N ILE A 80 4.55 -1.96 5.33
CA ILE A 80 4.34 -3.35 4.96
C ILE A 80 5.18 -3.65 3.71
N PRO A 81 6.10 -4.64 3.74
CA PRO A 81 6.94 -4.95 2.60
C PRO A 81 6.08 -5.40 1.42
N GLY A 82 5.94 -4.56 0.40
CA GLY A 82 4.94 -4.73 -0.67
C GLY A 82 5.04 -6.08 -1.39
N GLY A 83 6.25 -6.57 -1.66
CA GLY A 83 6.46 -7.87 -2.29
C GLY A 83 5.95 -9.05 -1.46
N ILE A 84 6.38 -9.15 -0.20
CA ILE A 84 5.98 -10.23 0.71
C ILE A 84 4.49 -10.11 1.06
N GLY A 85 4.01 -8.91 1.35
CA GLY A 85 2.61 -8.65 1.68
C GLY A 85 1.66 -9.03 0.56
N THR A 86 2.02 -8.73 -0.71
CA THR A 86 1.22 -9.11 -1.88
C THR A 86 1.15 -10.62 -2.05
N ILE A 87 2.28 -11.32 -1.91
CA ILE A 87 2.30 -12.79 -1.97
C ILE A 87 1.43 -13.39 -0.86
N ALA A 88 1.60 -12.89 0.37
CA ALA A 88 0.88 -13.39 1.53
C ALA A 88 -0.64 -13.21 1.37
N ILE A 89 -1.11 -12.01 1.02
CA ILE A 89 -2.54 -11.77 0.89
C ILE A 89 -3.15 -12.57 -0.28
N ALA A 90 -2.46 -12.69 -1.41
CA ALA A 90 -2.94 -13.47 -2.55
C ALA A 90 -3.18 -14.93 -2.18
N VAL A 91 -2.27 -15.57 -1.45
CA VAL A 91 -2.40 -16.97 -1.01
C VAL A 91 -3.43 -17.11 0.12
N ASN A 92 -3.38 -16.23 1.12
CA ASN A 92 -4.25 -16.30 2.30
C ASN A 92 -5.74 -16.07 2.00
N MET A 93 -6.04 -15.47 0.85
CA MET A 93 -7.41 -15.25 0.40
C MET A 93 -8.00 -16.41 -0.41
N ILE A 94 -7.20 -17.40 -0.84
CA ILE A 94 -7.70 -18.52 -1.69
C ILE A 94 -8.91 -19.22 -1.08
N PRO A 95 -8.91 -19.71 0.18
CA PRO A 95 -10.09 -20.38 0.75
C PRO A 95 -11.31 -19.46 0.81
N LYS A 96 -11.10 -18.19 1.19
CA LYS A 96 -12.16 -17.19 1.33
C LYS A 96 -12.83 -16.85 -0.02
N VAL A 97 -12.06 -16.88 -1.11
CA VAL A 97 -12.58 -16.68 -2.46
C VAL A 97 -13.37 -17.90 -2.95
N LEU A 98 -12.94 -19.12 -2.61
CA LEU A 98 -13.67 -20.34 -2.98
C LEU A 98 -15.05 -20.41 -2.32
N GLU A 99 -15.19 -19.89 -1.10
CA GLU A 99 -16.46 -19.81 -0.37
C GLU A 99 -17.31 -18.58 -0.75
N ALA A 100 -16.79 -17.69 -1.62
CA ALA A 100 -17.49 -16.47 -1.98
C ALA A 100 -18.70 -16.73 -2.89
N LYS A 101 -19.64 -15.78 -2.91
CA LYS A 101 -20.75 -15.82 -3.88
C LYS A 101 -20.20 -15.73 -5.31
N PRO A 102 -20.83 -16.39 -6.30
CA PRO A 102 -20.43 -16.26 -7.70
C PRO A 102 -20.46 -14.80 -8.17
N GLY A 103 -19.45 -14.43 -8.97
CA GLY A 103 -19.33 -13.10 -9.56
C GLY A 103 -18.00 -12.41 -9.22
N LEU A 104 -17.92 -11.12 -9.57
CA LEU A 104 -16.78 -10.29 -9.19
C LEU A 104 -16.96 -9.81 -7.75
N VAL A 105 -16.10 -10.28 -6.86
CA VAL A 105 -16.05 -9.88 -5.45
C VAL A 105 -14.81 -9.03 -5.16
N THR A 106 -14.88 -8.21 -4.11
CA THR A 106 -13.78 -7.36 -3.64
C THR A 106 -13.39 -7.71 -2.22
N MET A 107 -12.29 -7.13 -1.71
CA MET A 107 -11.85 -7.33 -0.32
C MET A 107 -12.91 -6.94 0.73
N LYS A 108 -13.82 -6.03 0.38
CA LYS A 108 -14.93 -5.62 1.27
C LYS A 108 -15.99 -6.71 1.40
N ASP A 109 -16.12 -7.58 0.41
CA ASP A 109 -17.16 -8.60 0.33
C ASP A 109 -16.74 -9.92 1.00
N LEU A 110 -15.45 -10.05 1.33
CA LEU A 110 -14.83 -11.26 1.89
C LEU A 110 -14.51 -11.09 3.38
N PRO A 111 -14.37 -12.19 4.14
CA PRO A 111 -13.85 -12.13 5.49
C PRO A 111 -12.47 -11.47 5.55
N VAL A 112 -12.16 -10.83 6.69
CA VAL A 112 -10.88 -10.13 6.92
C VAL A 112 -9.70 -11.07 6.61
N PRO A 113 -8.65 -10.60 5.90
CA PRO A 113 -7.47 -11.40 5.63
C PRO A 113 -6.83 -11.93 6.91
N SER A 114 -6.41 -13.19 6.89
CA SER A 114 -5.76 -13.84 8.01
C SER A 114 -4.66 -14.76 7.52
N ALA A 115 -3.55 -14.82 8.24
CA ALA A 115 -2.47 -15.75 7.93
C ALA A 115 -2.95 -17.19 8.09
N ILE A 116 -2.66 -18.03 7.09
CA ILE A 116 -2.96 -19.45 7.16
C ILE A 116 -1.85 -20.14 7.96
N MET A 117 -2.24 -20.77 9.06
CA MET A 117 -1.33 -21.54 9.89
C MET A 117 -1.39 -23.01 9.46
N GLY A 118 -0.35 -23.50 8.78
CA GLY A 118 -0.24 -24.90 8.33
C GLY A 118 -0.39 -25.09 6.81
N ASP A 119 -0.59 -26.34 6.38
CA ASP A 119 -0.70 -26.67 4.95
C ASP A 119 -2.09 -26.28 4.40
N LEU A 120 -2.09 -25.35 3.44
CA LEU A 120 -3.27 -24.88 2.72
C LEU A 120 -4.08 -26.03 2.13
N LYS A 121 -3.43 -27.10 1.64
CA LYS A 121 -4.13 -28.24 1.02
C LYS A 121 -5.07 -28.95 2.00
N SER A 122 -4.73 -28.97 3.28
CA SER A 122 -5.57 -29.60 4.31
C SER A 122 -6.85 -28.80 4.52
N LEU A 123 -6.76 -27.48 4.58
CA LEU A 123 -7.90 -26.57 4.72
C LEU A 123 -8.86 -26.66 3.53
N LEU A 124 -8.32 -26.79 2.31
CA LEU A 124 -9.13 -26.88 1.09
C LEU A 124 -9.95 -28.17 0.96
N LYS A 125 -9.58 -29.26 1.66
CA LYS A 125 -10.37 -30.50 1.64
C LYS A 125 -11.66 -30.41 2.46
N GLU A 126 -11.72 -29.47 3.39
CA GLU A 126 -12.87 -29.23 4.26
C GLU A 126 -13.88 -28.27 3.62
N VAL A 127 -13.42 -27.44 2.68
CA VAL A 127 -14.26 -26.60 1.83
C VAL A 127 -14.83 -27.47 0.70
N LYS A 128 -16.06 -27.96 0.87
CA LYS A 128 -16.82 -28.71 -0.15
C LYS A 128 -18.00 -27.91 -0.67
#